data_AF-A0A6I4MAU6-F1
#
_entry.id   AF-A0A6I4MAU6-F1
#
_cell.length_a   1.000
_cell.length_b   1.000
_cell.length_c   1.000
_cell.angle_alpha   90.00
_cell.angle_beta   90.00
_cell.angle_gamma   90.00
#
_symmetry.space_group_name_H-M   'P 1'
#
loop_
_entity.id
_entity.type
_entity.pdbx_description
1 polymer ?
#
loop_
_entity_poly.entity_id
_entity_poly.type
_entity_poly.pdbx_seq_one_letter_code
_entity_poly.pdbx_strand_id
1 'polypeptide(L)'
;MAERLHGASEEFTRLWERHEVAVHRSSRMKVLHPEVGAIEFDTEALLTPAEDQRVFVFTPPPGTGAIEALELLRVVGPETAHRSHTR
;
A
#
# COMPACT_ATOMS: atom_id res chain seq x y z
N MET A 1 12.68 13.90 10.84
CA MET A 1 12.29 12.59 10.25
C MET A 1 13.03 12.34 8.94
N ALA A 2 12.93 13.24 7.96
CA ALA A 2 13.64 13.11 6.69
C ALA A 2 15.16 12.95 6.86
N GLU A 3 15.83 13.78 7.67
CA GLU A 3 17.29 13.67 7.92
C GLU A 3 17.74 12.29 8.41
N ARG A 4 16.96 11.66 9.30
CA ARG A 4 17.23 10.29 9.78
C ARG A 4 17.14 9.27 8.64
N LEU A 5 16.18 9.43 7.73
CA LEU A 5 16.00 8.52 6.60
C LEU A 5 17.07 8.72 5.53
N HIS A 6 17.59 9.95 5.35
CA HIS A 6 18.71 10.20 4.45
C HIS A 6 19.97 9.43 4.88
N GLY A 7 20.27 9.41 6.18
CA GLY A 7 21.40 8.65 6.71
C GLY A 7 21.20 7.14 6.75
N ALA A 8 19.97 6.64 6.59
CA ALA A 8 19.64 5.22 6.72
C ALA A 8 19.32 4.52 5.38
N SER A 9 19.02 5.27 4.32
CA SER A 9 18.66 4.71 3.01
C SER A 9 19.07 5.66 1.88
N GLU A 10 20.04 5.21 1.07
CA GLU A 10 20.44 5.91 -0.15
C GLU A 10 19.31 5.95 -1.19
N GLU A 11 18.51 4.89 -1.26
CA GLU A 11 17.33 4.83 -2.12
C GLU A 11 16.31 5.91 -1.74
N PHE A 12 16.02 6.05 -0.44
CA PHE A 12 15.14 7.11 0.05
C PHE A 12 15.68 8.48 -0.34
N THR A 13 16.97 8.75 -0.11
CA THR A 13 17.60 10.04 -0.46
C THR A 13 17.41 10.36 -1.94
N ARG A 14 17.74 9.42 -2.83
CA ARG A 14 17.61 9.60 -4.27
C ARG A 14 16.16 9.87 -4.69
N LEU A 15 15.20 9.17 -4.11
CA LEU A 15 13.77 9.39 -4.40
C LEU A 15 13.26 10.72 -3.83
N TRP A 16 13.72 11.10 -2.63
CA TRP A 16 13.33 12.33 -1.95
C TRP A 16 13.84 13.57 -2.68
N GLU A 17 15.10 13.56 -3.13
CA GLU A 17 15.71 14.65 -3.90
C GLU A 17 14.97 14.96 -5.20
N ARG A 18 14.35 13.95 -5.84
CA ARG A 18 13.55 14.14 -7.05
C ARG A 18 12.28 14.97 -6.81
N HIS A 19 11.78 15.05 -5.57
CA HIS A 19 10.60 15.85 -5.19
C HIS A 19 9.37 15.64 -6.10
N GLU A 20 9.17 14.42 -6.59
CA GLU A 20 8.04 14.09 -7.47
C GLU A 20 6.75 13.89 -6.66
N VAL A 21 6.17 15.00 -6.20
CA VAL A 21 4.93 15.00 -5.43
C VAL A 21 3.73 15.08 -6.37
N ALA A 22 2.86 14.07 -6.30
CA ALA A 22 1.61 14.04 -7.03
C ALA A 22 0.41 13.75 -6.11
N VAL A 23 -0.75 14.30 -6.47
CA VAL A 23 -2.01 14.02 -5.77
C VAL A 23 -2.60 12.74 -6.35
N HIS A 24 -2.47 11.64 -5.62
CA HIS A 24 -3.05 10.35 -6.00
C HIS A 24 -4.41 10.17 -5.34
N ARG A 25 -5.49 10.37 -6.10
CA ARG A 25 -6.86 10.06 -5.67
C ARG A 25 -7.28 8.64 -6.06
N SER A 26 -6.86 8.22 -7.24
CA SER A 26 -6.99 6.84 -7.71
C SER A 26 -5.73 6.42 -8.46
N SER A 27 -5.40 5.13 -8.38
CA SER A 27 -4.24 4.54 -9.06
C SER A 27 -4.46 3.04 -9.23
N ARG A 28 -3.62 2.38 -10.04
CA ARG A 28 -3.52 0.92 -10.08
C ARG A 28 -2.20 0.49 -9.47
N MET A 29 -2.26 -0.45 -8.53
CA MET A 29 -1.09 -0.97 -7.81
C MET A 29 -0.96 -2.48 -8.02
N LYS A 30 0.28 -2.95 -8.11
CA LYS A 30 0.61 -4.37 -8.11
C LYS A 30 1.52 -4.68 -6.94
N VAL A 31 1.10 -5.59 -6.07
CA VAL A 31 1.86 -6.04 -4.91
C VAL A 31 2.41 -7.43 -5.19
N LEU A 32 3.70 -7.63 -4.98
CA LEU A 32 4.31 -8.96 -5.06
C LEU A 32 4.33 -9.59 -3.67
N HIS A 33 3.38 -10.49 -3.40
CA HIS A 33 3.35 -11.27 -2.16
C HIS A 33 4.26 -12.50 -2.30
N PRO A 34 5.10 -12.82 -1.30
CA PRO A 34 6.06 -13.93 -1.40
C PRO A 34 5.39 -15.29 -1.63
N GLU A 35 4.20 -15.52 -1.06
CA GLU A 35 3.54 -16.84 -1.11
C GLU A 35 2.45 -16.96 -2.18
N VAL A 36 1.73 -15.87 -2.49
CA VAL A 36 0.59 -15.90 -3.43
C VAL A 36 0.88 -15.17 -4.75
N GLY A 37 2.11 -14.67 -4.90
CA GLY A 37 2.55 -13.98 -6.11
C GLY A 37 1.96 -12.57 -6.23
N ALA A 38 1.80 -12.13 -7.47
CA ALA A 38 1.40 -10.76 -7.75
C ALA A 38 -0.11 -10.55 -7.62
N ILE A 39 -0.53 -9.53 -6.86
CA ILE A 39 -1.92 -9.14 -6.67
C ILE A 39 -2.11 -7.72 -7.22
N GLU A 40 -3.12 -7.54 -8.06
CA GLU A 40 -3.45 -6.24 -8.66
C GLU A 40 -4.64 -5.60 -7.96
N PHE A 41 -4.58 -4.28 -7.79
CA PHE A 41 -5.61 -3.48 -7.15
C PHE A 41 -5.85 -2.19 -7.92
N ASP A 42 -7.12 -1.85 -8.12
CA ASP A 42 -7.52 -0.47 -8.23
C ASP A 42 -7.53 0.12 -6.83
N THR A 43 -6.88 1.26 -6.67
CA THR A 43 -6.63 1.89 -5.37
C THR A 43 -7.27 3.27 -5.34
N GLU A 44 -7.94 3.59 -4.24
CA GLU A 44 -8.57 4.89 -4.04
C GLU A 44 -8.16 5.46 -2.69
N ALA A 45 -7.79 6.74 -2.68
CA ALA A 45 -7.47 7.48 -1.47
C ALA A 45 -8.63 8.43 -1.13
N LEU A 46 -9.33 8.11 -0.05
CA LEU A 46 -10.44 8.91 0.48
C LEU A 46 -9.93 9.76 1.64
N LEU A 47 -10.14 11.06 1.55
CA LEU A 47 -9.72 12.04 2.56
C LEU A 47 -10.93 12.43 3.41
N THR A 48 -10.76 12.52 4.73
CA THR A 48 -11.79 13.15 5.57
C THR A 48 -11.91 14.63 5.23
N PRO A 49 -13.07 15.27 5.46
CA PRO A 49 -13.21 16.71 5.25
C PRO A 49 -12.22 17.55 6.06
N ALA A 50 -11.78 17.05 7.23
CA ALA A 50 -10.77 17.69 8.07
C ALA A 50 -9.33 17.37 7.64
N GLU A 51 -9.13 16.53 6.63
CA GLU A 51 -7.85 16.05 6.09
C GLU A 51 -6.88 15.41 7.11
N ASP A 52 -7.39 15.09 8.30
CA ASP A 52 -6.68 14.50 9.42
C ASP A 52 -6.58 12.97 9.31
N GLN A 53 -7.43 12.36 8.49
CA GLN A 53 -7.43 10.93 8.23
C GLN A 53 -7.50 10.63 6.73
N ARG A 54 -6.92 9.49 6.36
CA ARG A 54 -6.92 8.96 4.99
C ARG A 54 -7.33 7.50 5.04
N VAL A 55 -8.29 7.12 4.20
CA VAL A 55 -8.68 5.73 3.99
C VAL A 55 -8.22 5.33 2.60
N PHE A 56 -7.46 4.25 2.51
CA PHE A 56 -7.10 3.63 1.24
C PHE A 56 -7.97 2.40 1.01
N VAL A 57 -8.67 2.37 -0.12
CA VAL A 57 -9.46 1.23 -0.56
C VAL A 57 -8.69 0.51 -1.65
N PHE A 58 -8.52 -0.80 -1.49
CA PHE A 58 -7.85 -1.68 -2.45
C PHE A 58 -8.89 -2.64 -3.03
N THR A 59 -9.28 -2.39 -4.28
CA THR A 59 -10.33 -3.13 -4.97
C THR A 59 -9.69 -4.07 -6.00
N PRO A 60 -9.87 -5.39 -5.90
CA PRO A 60 -9.45 -6.34 -6.92
C PRO A 60 -10.18 -6.03 -8.24
N PRO A 61 -9.46 -5.74 -9.35
CA PRO A 61 -10.12 -5.45 -10.61
C PRO A 61 -10.79 -6.72 -11.18
N PRO A 62 -11.99 -6.61 -11.77
CA PRO A 62 -12.68 -7.76 -12.36
C PRO A 62 -11.86 -8.37 -13.51
N GLY A 63 -11.93 -9.69 -13.67
CA GLY A 63 -11.20 -10.42 -14.71
C GLY A 63 -9.70 -10.60 -14.43
N THR A 64 -9.22 -10.18 -13.26
CA THR A 64 -7.87 -10.51 -12.76
C THR A 64 -7.93 -11.71 -11.80
N GLY A 65 -6.80 -12.39 -11.58
CA GLY A 65 -6.67 -13.44 -10.57
C GLY A 65 -6.55 -12.94 -9.12
N ALA A 66 -6.85 -11.65 -8.88
CA ALA A 66 -6.59 -11.00 -7.61
C ALA A 66 -7.55 -11.48 -6.50
N ILE A 67 -8.79 -11.85 -6.84
CA ILE A 67 -9.75 -12.39 -5.87
C ILE A 67 -9.28 -13.76 -5.37
N GLU A 68 -8.86 -14.64 -6.27
CA GLU A 68 -8.36 -15.97 -5.93
C GLU A 68 -7.09 -15.88 -5.08
N ALA A 69 -6.18 -14.95 -5.41
CA ALA A 69 -4.98 -14.71 -4.61
C ALA A 69 -5.31 -14.20 -3.20
N LEU A 70 -6.32 -13.34 -3.05
CA LEU A 70 -6.79 -12.87 -1.74
C LEU A 70 -7.48 -13.98 -0.93
N GLU A 71 -8.27 -14.83 -1.57
CA GLU A 71 -8.88 -15.99 -0.90
C GLU A 71 -7.81 -16.98 -0.42
N LEU A 72 -6.76 -17.21 -1.22
CA LEU A 72 -5.61 -17.99 -0.76
C LEU A 72 -4.88 -17.31 0.40
N LEU A 73 -4.68 -15.99 0.32
CA LEU A 73 -4.04 -15.21 1.38
C LEU A 73 -4.81 -15.29 2.71
N ARG A 74 -6.15 -15.41 2.68
CA ARG A 74 -6.96 -15.64 3.89
C ARG A 74 -6.67 -16.98 4.56
N VAL A 75 -6.20 -17.97 3.81
CA VAL A 75 -5.85 -19.31 4.31
C VAL A 75 -4.42 -19.37 4.81
N VAL A 76 -3.48 -18.75 4.08
CA VAL A 76 -2.04 -18.81 4.39
C VAL A 76 -1.55 -17.66 5.29
N GLY A 77 -2.33 -16.59 5.39
CA GLY A 77 -1.94 -15.38 6.11
C GLY A 77 -1.77 -15.63 7.62
N PRO A 78 -0.80 -14.96 8.28
CA PRO A 78 -0.67 -15.04 9.73
C PRO A 78 -1.94 -14.52 10.41
N GLU A 79 -2.36 -15.13 11.54
CA GLU A 79 -3.53 -14.73 12.35
C GLU A 79 -3.53 -13.25 12.80
N THR A 80 -2.48 -12.50 12.50
CA THR A 80 -2.27 -11.12 12.92
C THR A 80 -2.77 -10.13 11.87
N ALA A 81 -4.03 -10.26 11.46
CA ALA A 81 -4.74 -9.17 10.82
C ALA A 81 -5.12 -8.16 11.91
N HIS A 82 -4.40 -7.05 11.98
CA HIS A 82 -4.65 -5.91 12.89
C HIS A 82 -4.12 -6.06 14.33
N ARG A 83 -2.79 -6.04 14.51
CA ARG A 83 -2.27 -5.34 15.71
C ARG A 83 -2.39 -3.85 15.43
N SER A 84 -3.42 -3.23 16.02
CA SER A 84 -3.48 -1.79 16.17
C SER A 84 -2.10 -1.32 16.62
N HIS A 85 -1.54 -0.32 15.94
CA HIS A 85 -0.35 0.36 16.42
C HIS A 85 -0.67 0.88 17.83
N THR A 86 -0.30 0.11 18.85
CA THR A 86 -0.38 0.53 20.24
C THR A 86 0.65 1.66 20.38
N ARG A 87 0.10 2.87 20.38
CA ARG A 87 0.48 4.10 21.08
C ARG A 87 1.97 4.37 21.31
#